data_AF-A0A3A8JBA7-F1
#
_entry.id   AF-A0A3A8JBA7-F1
#
_cell.length_a   1.000
_cell.length_b   1.000
_cell.length_c   1.000
_cell.angle_alpha   90.00
_cell.angle_beta   90.00
_cell.angle_gamma   90.00
#
_symmetry.space_group_name_H-M   'P 1'
#
loop_
_entity.id
_entity.type
_entity.pdbx_description
1 polymer ?
#
loop_
_entity_poly.entity_id
_entity_poly.type
_entity_poly.pdbx_seq_one_letter_code
_entity_poly.pdbx_strand_id
1 'polypeptide(L)'
;MKPSRRTGSWRPFVAAGVVSVLGFAPGADAQSALPSETSGTSPSAKTEPEADALAQKSQKLEVPRPAVSAKAPKQERVPQEDPTVEPNARKGCRVDARFSGLWPRVDAVTFHPTTLEERAAFAKLIPALLAAAPKQKDVPPELTNVAASVGFFLETWTTPRDTFWVLRERPDGYHGAGAYVVRTGEATEDVVQVPHPYFDIGTEDIGAGLFSCPPEGRAPRLFMTATAHRYHGTPGETPEDPEHPADVAHNPEHLFQTVTDLTARSLPAPRVVQLHGFGESKVQKGRTETLTAVVSDGSRTPGAWARRVSAPLDEALGRGVKLFPEGVQVLGGTQNAQARLLQAYPQALFLHLEMSSRTRKALARPARLERLGQILFAPLED
;
A
#
# COMPACT_ATOMS: atom_id res chain seq x y z
N MET A 1 16.82 51.82 35.94
CA MET A 1 17.66 51.67 34.73
C MET A 1 16.75 51.40 33.54
N LYS A 2 17.11 51.97 32.38
CA LYS A 2 16.28 52.29 31.21
C LYS A 2 15.70 51.08 30.44
N PRO A 3 14.57 51.26 29.73
CA PRO A 3 14.10 50.36 28.67
C PRO A 3 14.66 50.78 27.29
N SER A 4 14.71 49.85 26.34
CA SER A 4 15.02 50.15 24.93
C SER A 4 14.12 49.34 23.99
N ARG A 5 13.28 50.07 23.25
CA ARG A 5 12.50 49.65 22.08
C ARG A 5 13.43 49.27 20.91
N ARG A 6 12.96 48.43 20.00
CA ARG A 6 12.97 48.75 18.56
C ARG A 6 11.87 48.01 17.81
N THR A 7 11.07 48.82 17.14
CA THR A 7 10.04 48.54 16.15
C THR A 7 10.66 48.25 14.79
N GLY A 8 10.06 47.36 14.01
CA GLY A 8 10.37 47.15 12.59
C GLY A 8 9.13 46.65 11.85
N SER A 9 8.48 47.56 11.14
CA SER A 9 7.33 47.40 10.23
C SER A 9 7.85 47.23 8.78
N TRP A 10 6.92 46.92 7.85
CA TRP A 10 6.95 46.94 6.36
C TRP A 10 6.96 45.54 5.73
N ARG A 11 5.82 44.96 5.32
CA ARG A 11 4.87 45.18 4.18
C ARG A 11 5.31 44.55 2.83
N PRO A 12 4.34 44.05 2.02
CA PRO A 12 4.53 42.99 1.04
C PRO A 12 4.80 43.50 -0.38
N PHE A 13 5.34 42.63 -1.24
CA PHE A 13 5.41 42.87 -2.69
C PHE A 13 4.28 42.15 -3.42
N VAL A 14 3.50 42.92 -4.17
CA VAL A 14 2.54 42.47 -5.19
C VAL A 14 3.08 42.89 -6.57
N ALA A 15 2.73 42.07 -7.55
CA ALA A 15 3.08 41.96 -8.96
C ALA A 15 3.13 43.21 -9.86
N ALA A 16 3.95 43.10 -10.90
CA ALA A 16 3.71 43.52 -12.30
C ALA A 16 4.60 42.60 -13.18
N GLY A 17 4.18 41.97 -14.28
CA GLY A 17 3.21 42.36 -15.28
C GLY A 17 3.94 42.95 -16.49
N VAL A 18 4.50 42.11 -17.38
CA VAL A 18 4.93 42.53 -18.72
C VAL A 18 4.49 41.49 -19.76
N VAL A 19 3.56 41.94 -20.58
CA VAL A 19 3.13 41.33 -21.85
C VAL A 19 4.19 41.62 -22.90
N SER A 20 4.55 40.64 -23.72
CA SER A 20 5.16 40.91 -25.03
C SER A 20 4.56 39.96 -26.05
N VAL A 21 3.75 40.58 -26.91
CA VAL A 21 3.30 40.07 -28.20
C VAL A 21 4.32 40.54 -29.22
N LEU A 22 4.82 39.65 -30.07
CA LEU A 22 5.22 39.93 -31.46
C LEU A 22 5.33 38.59 -32.18
N GLY A 23 4.47 38.38 -33.18
CA GLY A 23 4.64 37.33 -34.18
C GLY A 23 5.35 37.85 -35.42
N PHE A 24 5.92 36.96 -36.23
CA PHE A 24 5.83 36.92 -37.70
C PHE A 24 6.56 35.66 -38.24
N ALA A 25 5.76 34.72 -38.73
CA ALA A 25 5.79 33.95 -40.00
C ALA A 25 7.08 33.35 -40.66
N PRO A 26 6.91 32.39 -41.60
CA PRO A 26 7.83 31.26 -41.85
C PRO A 26 8.51 31.23 -43.23
N GLY A 27 9.38 30.23 -43.43
CA GLY A 27 9.97 29.77 -44.70
C GLY A 27 11.40 29.28 -44.47
N ALA A 28 11.99 28.32 -45.18
CA ALA A 28 11.58 27.33 -46.17
C ALA A 28 12.74 26.30 -46.25
N ASP A 29 12.45 25.11 -46.78
CA ASP A 29 13.30 24.14 -47.48
C ASP A 29 14.83 24.15 -47.31
N ALA A 30 15.42 22.98 -47.02
CA ALA A 30 16.15 22.18 -48.02
C ALA A 30 17.04 21.08 -47.42
N GLN A 31 16.91 19.88 -48.02
CA GLN A 31 17.97 18.94 -48.45
C GLN A 31 18.91 18.33 -47.37
N SER A 32 18.77 17.03 -47.11
CA SER A 32 19.48 15.91 -47.77
C SER A 32 20.98 15.83 -47.46
N ALA A 33 21.40 14.74 -46.79
CA ALA A 33 22.49 13.87 -47.25
C ALA A 33 22.75 12.77 -46.21
N LEU A 34 22.62 11.52 -46.67
CA LEU A 34 23.32 10.34 -46.15
C LEU A 34 24.83 10.46 -46.45
N PRO A 35 25.69 9.73 -45.74
CA PRO A 35 26.23 8.45 -46.26
C PRO A 35 26.22 7.35 -45.16
N SER A 36 25.79 6.12 -45.41
CA SER A 36 26.47 4.98 -46.08
C SER A 36 27.77 4.50 -45.41
N GLU A 37 27.64 3.35 -44.74
CA GLU A 37 28.53 2.18 -44.64
C GLU A 37 30.05 2.33 -44.85
N THR A 38 30.85 1.71 -43.94
CA THR A 38 31.63 0.48 -44.23
C THR A 38 32.59 0.11 -43.10
N SER A 39 32.91 -1.19 -43.04
CA SER A 39 34.03 -1.87 -42.35
C SER A 39 33.88 -2.02 -40.83
N GLY A 40 33.91 -3.21 -40.21
CA GLY A 40 34.41 -4.51 -40.66
C GLY A 40 35.83 -4.76 -40.13
N THR A 41 35.96 -5.22 -38.88
CA THR A 41 37.07 -6.08 -38.43
C THR A 41 36.81 -6.67 -37.04
N SER A 42 36.66 -8.00 -36.97
CA SER A 42 37.00 -8.81 -35.80
C SER A 42 38.51 -9.15 -35.82
N PRO A 43 39.11 -9.46 -34.66
CA PRO A 43 39.53 -10.84 -34.39
C PRO A 43 39.24 -11.25 -32.94
N SER A 44 38.63 -12.42 -32.71
CA SER A 44 39.22 -13.77 -32.60
C SER A 44 39.86 -14.09 -31.23
N ALA A 45 39.09 -14.90 -30.48
CA ALA A 45 39.41 -15.96 -29.53
C ALA A 45 40.85 -16.17 -29.01
N LYS A 46 40.94 -16.35 -27.67
CA LYS A 46 41.77 -17.35 -26.96
C LYS A 46 40.97 -17.84 -25.74
N THR A 47 40.37 -19.03 -25.77
CA THR A 47 40.82 -20.32 -25.18
C THR A 47 41.18 -20.29 -23.69
N GLU A 48 40.38 -21.03 -22.91
CA GLU A 48 40.49 -21.48 -21.50
C GLU A 48 41.65 -22.51 -21.30
N PRO A 49 41.74 -23.30 -20.20
CA PRO A 49 41.26 -23.17 -18.81
C PRO A 49 42.39 -23.43 -17.77
N GLU A 50 42.13 -23.19 -16.48
CA GLU A 50 42.86 -23.89 -15.41
C GLU A 50 41.89 -24.34 -14.31
N ALA A 51 41.92 -25.65 -14.06
CA ALA A 51 41.21 -26.36 -13.02
C ALA A 51 42.23 -26.91 -12.03
N ASP A 52 42.00 -26.73 -10.74
CA ASP A 52 42.46 -27.56 -9.60
C ASP A 52 42.19 -26.74 -8.32
N ALA A 53 41.82 -27.28 -7.16
CA ALA A 53 41.71 -28.65 -6.72
C ALA A 53 40.73 -28.73 -5.53
N LEU A 54 40.19 -29.94 -5.36
CA LEU A 54 39.53 -30.42 -4.16
C LEU A 54 40.34 -30.16 -2.88
N ALA A 55 39.65 -29.81 -1.80
CA ALA A 55 40.01 -30.29 -0.46
C ALA A 55 38.73 -30.56 0.36
N GLN A 56 38.23 -31.79 0.21
CA GLN A 56 37.32 -32.43 1.15
C GLN A 56 38.02 -32.59 2.51
N LYS A 57 37.38 -32.14 3.59
CA LYS A 57 37.62 -32.70 4.93
C LYS A 57 36.32 -33.32 5.45
N SER A 58 36.31 -34.64 5.39
CA SER A 58 35.29 -35.51 5.94
C SER A 58 35.34 -35.53 7.47
N GLN A 59 34.14 -35.44 8.05
CA GLN A 59 33.61 -36.26 9.14
C GLN A 59 34.39 -36.40 10.44
N LYS A 60 33.72 -36.01 11.54
CA LYS A 60 33.52 -36.95 12.65
C LYS A 60 32.11 -36.80 13.24
N LEU A 61 31.26 -37.76 12.89
CA LEU A 61 30.06 -38.09 13.65
C LEU A 61 30.48 -38.69 15.00
N GLU A 62 29.90 -38.21 16.09
CA GLU A 62 29.81 -38.93 17.36
C GLU A 62 28.39 -38.76 17.90
N VAL A 63 27.68 -39.88 18.05
CA VAL A 63 26.35 -40.02 18.67
C VAL A 63 26.33 -41.43 19.31
N PRO A 64 25.55 -41.72 20.37
CA PRO A 64 25.49 -41.14 21.72
C PRO A 64 25.48 -42.26 22.80
N ARG A 65 25.34 -41.92 24.09
CA ARG A 65 24.63 -42.68 25.17
C ARG A 65 24.93 -42.10 26.57
N PRO A 66 24.12 -42.35 27.62
CA PRO A 66 22.66 -42.46 27.70
C PRO A 66 22.06 -41.48 28.75
N ALA A 67 20.73 -41.54 28.86
CA ALA A 67 19.83 -40.66 29.60
C ALA A 67 20.04 -40.59 31.12
N VAL A 68 19.78 -39.40 31.69
CA VAL A 68 19.39 -39.20 33.08
C VAL A 68 18.05 -38.47 33.13
N SER A 69 17.20 -38.95 34.03
CA SER A 69 15.76 -38.76 34.13
C SER A 69 15.31 -37.38 34.64
N ALA A 70 14.26 -36.88 33.98
CA ALA A 70 13.08 -36.16 34.47
C ALA A 70 13.21 -34.99 35.48
N LYS A 71 12.76 -33.81 35.03
CA LYS A 71 11.73 -33.01 35.73
C LYS A 71 10.79 -32.36 34.69
N ALA A 72 9.51 -32.74 34.75
CA ALA A 72 8.46 -32.21 33.89
C ALA A 72 8.15 -30.73 34.21
N PRO A 73 7.93 -29.86 33.21
CA PRO A 73 7.44 -28.51 33.46
C PRO A 73 5.97 -28.55 33.87
N LYS A 74 5.62 -27.84 34.95
CA LYS A 74 4.25 -27.63 35.41
C LYS A 74 3.43 -27.02 34.26
N GLN A 75 2.43 -27.76 33.78
CA GLN A 75 1.39 -27.24 32.90
C GLN A 75 0.59 -26.19 33.67
N GLU A 76 0.66 -24.96 33.20
CA GLU A 76 -0.24 -23.87 33.57
C GLU A 76 -1.64 -24.25 33.07
N ARG A 77 -2.61 -24.38 33.98
CA ARG A 77 -4.00 -24.69 33.63
C ARG A 77 -4.59 -23.51 32.86
N VAL A 78 -4.76 -23.69 31.56
CA VAL A 78 -5.69 -22.90 30.77
C VAL A 78 -7.10 -23.14 31.36
N PRO A 79 -7.88 -22.10 31.70
CA PRO A 79 -9.27 -22.28 32.10
C PRO A 79 -10.02 -23.02 30.99
N GLN A 80 -10.55 -24.21 31.30
CA GLN A 80 -11.48 -24.88 30.42
C GLN A 80 -12.76 -24.05 30.36
N GLU A 81 -13.09 -23.54 29.17
CA GLU A 81 -14.39 -22.96 28.90
C GLU A 81 -15.48 -24.04 29.03
N ASP A 82 -16.58 -23.65 29.66
CA ASP A 82 -17.77 -24.44 29.94
C ASP A 82 -18.36 -25.05 28.65
N PRO A 83 -18.52 -26.37 28.54
CA PRO A 83 -18.98 -27.03 27.31
C PRO A 83 -20.47 -26.81 27.00
N THR A 84 -21.18 -25.97 27.76
CA THR A 84 -22.62 -25.73 27.59
C THR A 84 -23.00 -24.36 27.02
N VAL A 85 -22.02 -23.54 26.62
CA VAL A 85 -22.31 -22.39 25.76
C VAL A 85 -22.28 -22.87 24.31
N GLU A 86 -23.45 -23.18 23.74
CA GLU A 86 -23.55 -23.26 22.28
C GLU A 86 -22.99 -21.97 21.69
N PRO A 87 -21.95 -22.04 20.85
CA PRO A 87 -21.44 -20.85 20.20
C PRO A 87 -22.56 -20.44 19.25
N ASN A 88 -23.26 -19.36 19.59
CA ASN A 88 -24.06 -18.63 18.65
C ASN A 88 -23.17 -18.36 17.44
N ALA A 89 -23.32 -19.18 16.41
CA ALA A 89 -22.67 -19.02 15.13
C ALA A 89 -23.28 -17.77 14.50
N ARG A 90 -22.83 -16.59 14.96
CA ARG A 90 -22.89 -15.40 14.12
C ARG A 90 -22.22 -15.83 12.83
N LYS A 91 -23.00 -15.95 11.76
CA LYS A 91 -22.51 -16.18 10.40
C LYS A 91 -21.53 -15.04 10.10
N GLY A 92 -20.25 -15.27 10.40
CA GLY A 92 -19.21 -14.28 10.21
C GLY A 92 -19.16 -13.89 8.75
N CYS A 93 -18.93 -12.61 8.48
CA CYS A 93 -18.66 -12.19 7.12
C CYS A 93 -17.41 -12.92 6.61
N ARG A 94 -17.51 -13.49 5.40
CA ARG A 94 -16.40 -14.12 4.71
C ARG A 94 -16.03 -13.27 3.52
N VAL A 95 -14.73 -13.05 3.34
CA VAL A 95 -14.19 -12.40 2.14
C VAL A 95 -14.53 -13.27 0.94
N ASP A 96 -15.08 -12.66 -0.11
CA ASP A 96 -15.37 -13.37 -1.36
C ASP A 96 -14.05 -13.88 -1.98
N ALA A 97 -14.04 -15.15 -2.40
CA ALA A 97 -12.82 -15.80 -2.89
C ALA A 97 -12.18 -15.06 -4.09
N ARG A 98 -12.96 -14.28 -4.85
CA ARG A 98 -12.47 -13.47 -5.97
C ARG A 98 -11.48 -12.38 -5.54
N PHE A 99 -11.50 -11.92 -4.29
CA PHE A 99 -10.50 -10.96 -3.80
C PHE A 99 -9.08 -11.51 -3.89
N SER A 100 -8.89 -12.83 -3.72
CA SER A 100 -7.57 -13.44 -3.91
C SER A 100 -7.07 -13.34 -5.37
N GLY A 101 -7.99 -13.23 -6.33
CA GLY A 101 -7.69 -13.01 -7.74
C GLY A 101 -7.27 -11.58 -8.10
N LEU A 102 -7.23 -10.65 -7.13
CA LEU A 102 -6.65 -9.32 -7.33
C LEU A 102 -5.13 -9.38 -7.43
N TRP A 103 -4.49 -10.39 -6.84
CA TRP A 103 -3.03 -10.53 -6.81
C TRP A 103 -2.60 -11.64 -7.77
N PRO A 104 -2.03 -11.28 -8.94
CA PRO A 104 -1.42 -12.28 -9.81
C PRO A 104 -0.26 -13.01 -9.10
N ARG A 105 0.19 -14.13 -9.68
CA ARG A 105 1.43 -14.75 -9.19
C ARG A 105 2.57 -13.76 -9.36
N VAL A 106 3.47 -13.68 -8.37
CA VAL A 106 4.58 -12.71 -8.38
C VAL A 106 5.40 -12.80 -9.67
N ASP A 107 5.72 -14.01 -10.12
CA ASP A 107 6.50 -14.29 -11.34
C ASP A 107 5.74 -14.02 -12.66
N ALA A 108 4.44 -13.71 -12.60
CA ALA A 108 3.64 -13.33 -13.77
C ALA A 108 3.66 -11.81 -14.03
N VAL A 109 4.29 -11.00 -13.17
CA VAL A 109 4.29 -9.54 -13.26
C VAL A 109 5.68 -9.01 -13.56
N THR A 110 5.82 -8.34 -14.71
CA THR A 110 7.02 -7.55 -15.04
C THR A 110 6.67 -6.09 -14.86
N PHE A 111 7.36 -5.38 -13.96
CA PHE A 111 6.98 -4.00 -13.69
C PHE A 111 7.17 -3.09 -14.92
N HIS A 112 6.16 -2.28 -15.24
CA HIS A 112 6.27 -1.18 -16.18
C HIS A 112 5.84 0.14 -15.52
N PRO A 113 6.57 1.25 -15.75
CA PRO A 113 6.16 2.55 -15.26
C PRO A 113 4.80 2.98 -15.81
N THR A 114 4.04 3.71 -15.00
CA THR A 114 2.74 4.27 -15.38
C THR A 114 2.86 5.14 -16.64
N THR A 115 2.04 4.85 -17.64
CA THR A 115 2.00 5.60 -18.90
C THR A 115 1.17 6.88 -18.79
N LEU A 116 1.32 7.80 -19.75
CA LEU A 116 0.47 9.00 -19.82
C LEU A 116 -0.97 8.62 -20.18
N GLU A 117 -1.14 7.60 -21.02
CA GLU A 117 -2.40 7.03 -21.44
C GLU A 117 -3.18 6.46 -20.25
N GLU A 118 -2.52 5.69 -19.37
CA GLU A 118 -3.10 5.21 -18.12
C GLU A 118 -3.55 6.35 -17.22
N ARG A 119 -2.71 7.36 -17.01
CA ARG A 119 -3.09 8.53 -16.18
C ARG A 119 -4.30 9.25 -16.76
N ALA A 120 -4.33 9.45 -18.08
CA ALA A 120 -5.45 10.09 -18.76
C ALA A 120 -6.74 9.26 -18.69
N ALA A 121 -6.64 7.94 -18.81
CA ALA A 121 -7.78 7.03 -18.65
C ALA A 121 -8.29 7.05 -17.20
N PHE A 122 -7.40 6.93 -16.21
CA PHE A 122 -7.79 6.92 -14.80
C PHE A 122 -8.35 8.27 -14.32
N ALA A 123 -7.87 9.38 -14.87
CA ALA A 123 -8.46 10.71 -14.63
C ALA A 123 -9.93 10.80 -15.08
N LYS A 124 -10.37 9.96 -16.02
CA LYS A 124 -11.78 9.81 -16.41
C LYS A 124 -12.48 8.77 -15.54
N LEU A 125 -11.85 7.62 -15.32
CA LEU A 125 -12.44 6.48 -14.62
C LEU A 125 -12.75 6.79 -13.15
N ILE A 126 -11.75 7.21 -12.37
CA ILE A 126 -11.89 7.28 -10.91
C ILE A 126 -12.97 8.28 -10.48
N PRO A 127 -13.00 9.54 -10.98
CA PRO A 127 -14.05 10.47 -10.60
C PRO A 127 -15.44 10.00 -11.03
N ALA A 128 -15.57 9.42 -12.24
CA ALA A 128 -16.85 8.93 -12.74
C ALA A 128 -17.36 7.73 -11.93
N LEU A 129 -16.49 6.79 -11.59
CA LEU A 129 -16.84 5.64 -10.76
C LEU A 129 -17.23 6.07 -9.34
N LEU A 130 -16.45 6.94 -8.70
CA LEU A 130 -16.77 7.42 -7.34
C LEU A 130 -18.07 8.23 -7.30
N ALA A 131 -18.38 9.00 -8.35
CA ALA A 131 -19.63 9.77 -8.45
C ALA A 131 -20.87 8.91 -8.75
N ALA A 132 -20.70 7.80 -9.51
CA ALA A 132 -21.79 6.92 -9.92
C ALA A 132 -22.07 5.80 -8.90
N ALA A 133 -21.04 5.27 -8.24
CA ALA A 133 -21.14 4.11 -7.36
C ALA A 133 -22.20 4.23 -6.24
N PRO A 134 -22.45 5.39 -5.61
CA PRO A 134 -23.52 5.53 -4.63
C PRO A 134 -24.93 5.37 -5.21
N LYS A 135 -25.10 5.59 -6.53
CA LYS A 135 -26.41 5.76 -7.18
C LYS A 135 -26.86 4.55 -7.99
N GLN A 136 -25.93 3.69 -8.40
CA GLN A 136 -26.21 2.55 -9.26
C GLN A 136 -25.28 1.38 -8.99
N LYS A 137 -25.73 0.17 -9.33
CA LYS A 137 -24.97 -1.09 -9.16
C LYS A 137 -24.26 -1.54 -10.42
N ASP A 138 -24.76 -1.16 -11.59
CA ASP A 138 -24.16 -1.51 -12.87
C ASP A 138 -23.10 -0.50 -13.28
N VAL A 139 -21.98 -1.00 -13.80
CA VAL A 139 -20.92 -0.15 -14.35
C VAL A 139 -21.48 0.63 -15.56
N PRO A 140 -21.24 1.95 -15.65
CA PRO A 140 -21.53 2.69 -16.87
C PRO A 140 -20.76 2.10 -18.07
N PRO A 141 -21.42 1.61 -19.12
CA PRO A 141 -20.78 0.84 -20.20
C PRO A 141 -19.61 1.55 -20.89
N GLU A 142 -19.68 2.87 -20.99
CA GLU A 142 -18.63 3.71 -21.57
C GLU A 142 -17.31 3.64 -20.78
N LEU A 143 -17.37 3.46 -19.47
CA LEU A 143 -16.18 3.36 -18.62
C LEU A 143 -15.46 2.03 -18.83
N THR A 144 -16.17 0.97 -19.21
CA THR A 144 -15.56 -0.32 -19.55
C THR A 144 -14.64 -0.18 -20.77
N ASN A 145 -15.04 0.62 -21.76
CA ASN A 145 -14.20 0.88 -22.93
C ASN A 145 -12.97 1.73 -22.58
N VAL A 146 -13.12 2.70 -21.67
CA VAL A 146 -11.98 3.50 -21.19
C VAL A 146 -10.98 2.62 -20.44
N ALA A 147 -11.43 1.75 -19.53
CA ALA A 147 -10.55 0.80 -18.85
C ALA A 147 -9.86 -0.16 -19.83
N ALA A 148 -10.60 -0.71 -20.79
CA ALA A 148 -10.06 -1.62 -21.80
C ALA A 148 -8.98 -0.98 -22.67
N SER A 149 -9.09 0.33 -22.97
CA SER A 149 -8.11 1.07 -23.78
C SER A 149 -6.71 1.15 -23.17
N VAL A 150 -6.59 0.90 -21.86
CA VAL A 150 -5.31 0.89 -21.12
C VAL A 150 -5.02 -0.46 -20.48
N GLY A 151 -5.59 -1.55 -21.01
CA GLY A 151 -5.27 -2.91 -20.57
C GLY A 151 -5.91 -3.34 -19.26
N PHE A 152 -6.97 -2.66 -18.80
CA PHE A 152 -7.72 -3.04 -17.61
C PHE A 152 -9.04 -3.77 -17.96
N PHE A 153 -9.46 -4.66 -17.07
CA PHE A 153 -10.86 -5.02 -16.92
C PHE A 153 -11.54 -4.04 -15.96
N LEU A 154 -12.78 -3.67 -16.29
CA LEU A 154 -13.72 -3.05 -15.37
C LEU A 154 -14.94 -3.97 -15.31
N GLU A 155 -15.14 -4.61 -14.16
CA GLU A 155 -16.16 -5.65 -13.99
C GLU A 155 -16.96 -5.48 -12.71
N THR A 156 -18.18 -6.04 -12.68
CA THR A 156 -19.04 -6.03 -11.50
C THR A 156 -18.89 -7.34 -10.72
N TRP A 157 -18.54 -7.24 -9.44
CA TRP A 157 -18.55 -8.37 -8.52
C TRP A 157 -19.69 -8.23 -7.51
N THR A 158 -20.70 -9.09 -7.65
CA THR A 158 -21.82 -9.15 -6.70
C THR A 158 -21.62 -10.29 -5.70
N THR A 159 -21.74 -9.97 -4.42
CA THR A 159 -21.78 -10.90 -3.28
C THR A 159 -23.18 -10.85 -2.67
N PRO A 160 -23.53 -11.76 -1.73
CA PRO A 160 -24.82 -11.65 -1.02
C PRO A 160 -25.01 -10.35 -0.24
N ARG A 161 -23.92 -9.68 0.15
CA ARG A 161 -23.95 -8.44 0.94
C ARG A 161 -23.83 -7.20 0.06
N ASP A 162 -22.94 -7.25 -0.92
CA ASP A 162 -22.39 -6.06 -1.56
C ASP A 162 -22.19 -6.24 -3.07
N THR A 163 -22.12 -5.12 -3.77
CA THR A 163 -21.72 -5.07 -5.17
C THR A 163 -20.53 -4.14 -5.33
N PHE A 164 -19.51 -4.61 -6.06
CA PHE A 164 -18.26 -3.91 -6.30
C PHE A 164 -18.03 -3.70 -7.79
N TRP A 165 -17.38 -2.59 -8.14
CA TRP A 165 -16.75 -2.39 -9.44
C TRP A 165 -15.25 -2.58 -9.29
N VAL A 166 -14.68 -3.48 -10.08
CA VAL A 166 -13.29 -3.89 -9.98
C VAL A 166 -12.54 -3.47 -11.22
N LEU A 167 -11.58 -2.56 -11.03
CA LEU A 167 -10.54 -2.24 -11.99
C LEU A 167 -9.31 -3.10 -11.69
N ARG A 168 -8.93 -3.97 -12.61
CA ARG A 168 -7.69 -4.74 -12.52
C ARG A 168 -7.06 -4.96 -13.89
N GLU A 169 -5.75 -5.12 -13.92
CA GLU A 169 -5.01 -5.45 -15.13
C GLU A 169 -5.52 -6.76 -15.75
N ARG A 170 -5.46 -6.82 -17.08
CA ARG A 170 -5.76 -8.06 -17.81
C ARG A 170 -4.60 -9.06 -17.67
N PRO A 171 -4.88 -10.38 -17.63
CA PRO A 171 -3.86 -11.40 -17.42
C PRO A 171 -2.75 -11.46 -18.48
N ASP A 172 -3.00 -10.93 -19.68
CA ASP A 172 -2.06 -10.85 -20.79
C ASP A 172 -1.10 -9.65 -20.71
N GLY A 173 -1.27 -8.77 -19.72
CA GLY A 173 -0.50 -7.53 -19.61
C GLY A 173 -0.24 -7.06 -18.18
N TYR A 174 -0.07 -7.99 -17.22
CA TYR A 174 0.28 -7.63 -15.85
C TYR A 174 1.61 -6.88 -15.79
N HIS A 175 1.54 -5.62 -15.37
CA HIS A 175 2.71 -4.76 -15.23
C HIS A 175 2.81 -4.02 -13.90
N GLY A 176 1.96 -4.35 -12.94
CA GLY A 176 2.08 -3.87 -11.56
C GLY A 176 1.32 -2.60 -11.27
N ALA A 177 0.46 -2.12 -12.17
CA ALA A 177 -0.26 -0.87 -12.02
C ALA A 177 -1.32 -0.87 -10.90
N GLY A 178 -1.56 -2.02 -10.27
CA GLY A 178 -2.44 -2.17 -9.11
C GLY A 178 -3.85 -2.63 -9.46
N ALA A 179 -4.63 -2.89 -8.43
CA ALA A 179 -6.06 -3.17 -8.53
C ALA A 179 -6.86 -2.24 -7.61
N TYR A 180 -8.03 -1.82 -8.10
CA TYR A 180 -8.87 -0.81 -7.47
C TYR A 180 -10.32 -1.29 -7.43
N VAL A 181 -10.89 -1.36 -6.23
CA VAL A 181 -12.22 -1.92 -6.01
C VAL A 181 -13.11 -0.85 -5.40
N VAL A 182 -14.12 -0.41 -6.15
CA VAL A 182 -15.10 0.59 -5.72
C VAL A 182 -16.36 -0.13 -5.24
N ARG A 183 -16.76 0.13 -4.00
CA ARG A 183 -18.03 -0.34 -3.45
C ARG A 183 -19.18 0.49 -4.02
N THR A 184 -20.28 -0.14 -4.40
CA THR A 184 -21.52 0.54 -4.84
C THR A 184 -22.54 0.63 -3.70
N GLY A 185 -23.52 1.53 -3.84
CA GLY A 185 -24.53 1.80 -2.82
C GLY A 185 -23.96 2.52 -1.59
N GLU A 186 -24.55 2.24 -0.42
CA GLU A 186 -24.16 2.83 0.86
C GLU A 186 -22.72 2.47 1.25
N ALA A 187 -21.91 3.49 1.52
CA ALA A 187 -20.53 3.35 2.00
C ALA A 187 -20.07 4.67 2.62
N THR A 188 -19.12 4.60 3.54
CA THR A 188 -18.36 5.76 4.03
C THR A 188 -17.36 6.21 2.97
N GLU A 189 -16.72 7.35 3.19
CA GLU A 189 -15.63 7.86 2.31
C GLU A 189 -14.27 7.27 2.67
N ASP A 190 -14.25 6.22 3.49
CA ASP A 190 -13.02 5.54 3.90
C ASP A 190 -12.40 4.79 2.72
N VAL A 191 -11.07 4.77 2.71
CA VAL A 191 -10.25 4.08 1.72
C VAL A 191 -9.28 3.15 2.43
N VAL A 192 -9.16 1.92 1.93
CA VAL A 192 -8.18 0.94 2.42
C VAL A 192 -7.11 0.72 1.37
N GLN A 193 -5.84 0.87 1.75
CA GLN A 193 -4.69 0.73 0.87
C GLN A 193 -3.75 -0.39 1.36
N VAL A 194 -3.35 -1.27 0.45
CA VAL A 194 -2.37 -2.35 0.67
C VAL A 194 -1.27 -2.25 -0.40
N PRO A 195 -0.23 -1.43 -0.16
CA PRO A 195 0.81 -1.16 -1.16
C PRO A 195 1.82 -2.30 -1.33
N HIS A 196 1.94 -3.20 -0.35
CA HIS A 196 2.98 -4.25 -0.36
C HIS A 196 2.43 -5.66 -0.06
N PRO A 197 1.40 -6.16 -0.75
CA PRO A 197 0.76 -7.43 -0.38
C PRO A 197 1.73 -8.64 -0.38
N TYR A 198 2.72 -8.65 -1.28
CA TYR A 198 3.69 -9.76 -1.36
C TYR A 198 4.85 -9.68 -0.36
N PHE A 199 5.24 -8.46 0.03
CA PHE A 199 6.35 -8.25 0.95
C PHE A 199 5.84 -8.20 2.40
N ASP A 200 4.73 -7.51 2.59
CA ASP A 200 4.02 -7.40 3.84
C ASP A 200 2.91 -8.46 3.94
N ILE A 201 3.32 -9.73 3.85
CA ILE A 201 2.44 -10.92 3.91
C ILE A 201 1.39 -10.83 5.04
N GLY A 202 0.14 -11.06 4.68
CA GLY A 202 -1.05 -10.97 5.51
C GLY A 202 -1.75 -9.61 5.47
N THR A 203 -1.13 -8.56 4.90
CA THR A 203 -1.81 -7.25 4.74
C THR A 203 -2.90 -7.29 3.67
N GLU A 204 -2.75 -8.15 2.67
CA GLU A 204 -3.72 -8.48 1.63
C GLU A 204 -5.04 -9.01 2.22
N ASP A 205 -4.96 -10.00 3.10
CA ASP A 205 -6.12 -10.60 3.76
C ASP A 205 -6.78 -9.63 4.73
N ILE A 206 -5.97 -8.88 5.50
CA ILE A 206 -6.48 -7.86 6.44
C ILE A 206 -7.18 -6.75 5.67
N GLY A 207 -6.56 -6.23 4.61
CA GLY A 207 -7.11 -5.15 3.81
C GLY A 207 -8.39 -5.57 3.09
N ALA A 208 -8.39 -6.73 2.44
CA ALA A 208 -9.59 -7.29 1.81
C ALA A 208 -10.70 -7.51 2.83
N GLY A 209 -10.39 -8.02 4.02
CA GLY A 209 -11.40 -8.23 5.06
C GLY A 209 -11.92 -6.94 5.69
N LEU A 210 -11.07 -5.92 5.93
CA LEU A 210 -11.53 -4.59 6.36
C LEU A 210 -12.46 -3.96 5.32
N PHE A 211 -12.16 -4.16 4.04
CA PHE A 211 -12.96 -3.63 2.95
C PHE A 211 -14.26 -4.41 2.75
N SER A 212 -14.21 -5.73 2.54
CA SER A 212 -15.36 -6.55 2.15
C SER A 212 -16.24 -6.99 3.33
N CYS A 213 -15.65 -7.04 4.52
CA CYS A 213 -16.31 -7.41 5.77
C CYS A 213 -16.24 -6.31 6.83
N PRO A 214 -16.66 -5.08 6.48
CA PRO A 214 -16.57 -3.96 7.40
C PRO A 214 -17.57 -4.12 8.55
N PRO A 215 -17.34 -3.44 9.68
CA PRO A 215 -18.38 -3.25 10.68
C PRO A 215 -19.62 -2.59 10.07
N GLU A 216 -20.78 -2.87 10.65
CA GLU A 216 -22.06 -2.31 10.20
C GLU A 216 -22.02 -0.76 10.14
N GLY A 217 -22.53 -0.19 9.05
CA GLY A 217 -22.53 1.25 8.81
C GLY A 217 -21.16 1.88 8.52
N ARG A 218 -20.10 1.08 8.38
CA ARG A 218 -18.71 1.56 8.24
C ARG A 218 -17.99 0.97 7.04
N ALA A 219 -18.73 0.75 5.97
CA ALA A 219 -18.21 0.12 4.77
C ALA A 219 -17.36 1.10 3.95
N PRO A 220 -16.05 0.85 3.73
CA PRO A 220 -15.21 1.76 2.96
C PRO A 220 -15.63 1.83 1.48
N ARG A 221 -15.49 3.00 0.84
CA ARG A 221 -15.83 3.21 -0.57
C ARG A 221 -14.84 2.56 -1.52
N LEU A 222 -13.55 2.60 -1.20
CA LEU A 222 -12.48 2.20 -2.11
C LEU A 222 -11.45 1.29 -1.41
N PHE A 223 -11.07 0.21 -2.09
CA PHE A 223 -9.91 -0.60 -1.77
C PHE A 223 -8.89 -0.51 -2.90
N MET A 224 -7.62 -0.33 -2.54
CA MET A 224 -6.51 -0.21 -3.47
C MET A 224 -5.40 -1.16 -3.05
N THR A 225 -4.86 -1.93 -3.98
CA THR A 225 -3.72 -2.81 -3.70
C THR A 225 -2.73 -2.83 -4.86
N ALA A 226 -1.43 -2.91 -4.55
CA ALA A 226 -0.41 -3.10 -5.57
C ALA A 226 -0.47 -4.54 -6.12
N THR A 227 -0.10 -4.70 -7.39
CA THR A 227 -0.10 -6.01 -8.07
C THR A 227 1.30 -6.52 -8.37
N ALA A 228 2.34 -5.72 -8.16
CA ALA A 228 3.75 -6.12 -8.23
C ALA A 228 4.39 -6.26 -6.83
N HIS A 229 5.43 -7.08 -6.72
CA HIS A 229 6.30 -7.08 -5.54
C HIS A 229 7.10 -5.77 -5.52
N ARG A 230 7.29 -5.15 -4.34
CA ARG A 230 7.91 -3.82 -4.24
C ARG A 230 9.34 -3.72 -4.79
N TYR A 231 10.06 -4.84 -4.82
CA TYR A 231 11.41 -4.97 -5.41
C TYR A 231 11.40 -5.49 -6.85
N HIS A 232 10.24 -5.48 -7.52
CA HIS A 232 10.21 -5.69 -8.96
C HIS A 232 10.53 -4.35 -9.63
N GLY A 233 11.42 -4.39 -10.60
CA GLY A 233 11.63 -3.27 -11.50
C GLY A 233 12.28 -3.78 -12.77
N THR A 234 13.43 -3.25 -13.13
CA THR A 234 14.13 -3.70 -14.34
C THR A 234 14.60 -5.16 -14.21
N PRO A 235 14.65 -5.95 -15.31
CA PRO A 235 15.18 -7.30 -15.24
C PRO A 235 16.59 -7.34 -14.64
N GLY A 236 16.76 -8.09 -13.55
CA GLY A 236 18.02 -8.22 -12.82
C GLY A 236 18.13 -7.37 -11.55
N GLU A 237 17.14 -6.53 -11.25
CA GLU A 237 17.07 -5.74 -10.02
C GLU A 237 17.00 -6.62 -8.77
N THR A 238 17.73 -6.23 -7.73
CA THR A 238 17.80 -6.92 -6.43
C THR A 238 17.39 -5.98 -5.28
N PRO A 239 17.00 -6.51 -4.11
CA PRO A 239 16.64 -5.68 -2.96
C PRO A 239 17.72 -4.71 -2.46
N GLU A 240 18.97 -4.91 -2.89
CA GLU A 240 20.12 -4.06 -2.55
C GLU A 240 20.24 -2.83 -3.46
N ASP A 241 19.53 -2.81 -4.59
CA ASP A 241 19.53 -1.68 -5.50
C ASP A 241 18.93 -0.42 -4.85
N PRO A 242 19.39 0.78 -5.25
CA PRO A 242 18.98 2.03 -4.60
C PRO A 242 17.56 2.47 -4.97
N GLU A 243 17.04 2.01 -6.09
CA GLU A 243 15.74 2.40 -6.64
C GLU A 243 14.85 1.17 -6.81
N HIS A 244 13.58 1.31 -6.43
CA HIS A 244 12.58 0.24 -6.47
C HIS A 244 11.28 0.82 -7.06
N PRO A 245 11.15 0.90 -8.39
CA PRO A 245 10.06 1.66 -9.01
C PRO A 245 8.68 1.00 -8.83
N ALA A 246 8.59 -0.30 -8.54
CA ALA A 246 7.34 -0.94 -8.12
C ALA A 246 6.95 -0.68 -6.65
N ASP A 247 7.83 -0.06 -5.85
CA ASP A 247 7.48 0.35 -4.49
C ASP A 247 6.51 1.54 -4.55
N VAL A 248 5.22 1.22 -4.63
CA VAL A 248 4.15 2.23 -4.80
C VAL A 248 4.08 3.21 -3.62
N ALA A 249 4.60 2.83 -2.45
CA ALA A 249 4.66 3.69 -1.27
C ALA A 249 5.82 4.71 -1.35
N HIS A 250 6.79 4.52 -2.23
CA HIS A 250 7.93 5.42 -2.44
C HIS A 250 8.00 6.03 -3.84
N ASN A 251 7.23 5.51 -4.80
CA ASN A 251 7.17 6.01 -6.18
C ASN A 251 5.99 6.99 -6.39
N PRO A 252 6.23 8.32 -6.46
CA PRO A 252 5.18 9.31 -6.72
C PRO A 252 4.65 9.27 -8.16
N GLU A 253 5.33 8.57 -9.07
CA GLU A 253 4.93 8.41 -10.47
C GLU A 253 4.13 7.12 -10.72
N HIS A 254 3.89 6.32 -9.68
CA HIS A 254 3.08 5.13 -9.80
C HIS A 254 1.58 5.45 -9.98
N LEU A 255 0.84 4.62 -10.70
CA LEU A 255 -0.60 4.81 -10.93
C LEU A 255 -1.38 4.87 -9.59
N PHE A 256 -0.92 4.11 -8.60
CA PHE A 256 -1.42 4.13 -7.22
C PHE A 256 -1.44 5.54 -6.62
N GLN A 257 -0.43 6.38 -6.92
CA GLN A 257 -0.40 7.77 -6.53
C GLN A 257 -1.45 8.60 -7.27
N THR A 258 -1.58 8.38 -8.58
CA THR A 258 -2.60 9.03 -9.42
C THR A 258 -4.01 8.74 -8.91
N VAL A 259 -4.31 7.48 -8.57
CA VAL A 259 -5.62 7.12 -8.01
C VAL A 259 -5.84 7.70 -6.62
N THR A 260 -4.80 7.79 -5.79
CA THR A 260 -4.89 8.47 -4.48
C THR A 260 -5.24 9.95 -4.65
N ASP A 261 -4.58 10.64 -5.59
CA ASP A 261 -4.87 12.05 -5.93
C ASP A 261 -6.32 12.25 -6.40
N LEU A 262 -6.75 11.44 -7.36
CA LEU A 262 -8.10 11.51 -7.91
C LEU A 262 -9.16 11.19 -6.85
N THR A 263 -8.87 10.29 -5.92
CA THR A 263 -9.75 9.99 -4.78
C THR A 263 -9.86 11.19 -3.85
N ALA A 264 -8.75 11.83 -3.50
CA ALA A 264 -8.72 13.02 -2.64
C ALA A 264 -9.51 14.21 -3.21
N ARG A 265 -9.55 14.32 -4.54
CA ARG A 265 -10.35 15.33 -5.26
C ARG A 265 -11.82 14.98 -5.40
N SER A 266 -12.16 13.69 -5.40
CA SER A 266 -13.50 13.20 -5.75
C SER A 266 -14.37 12.91 -4.52
N LEU A 267 -13.76 12.58 -3.38
CA LEU A 267 -14.48 12.36 -2.12
C LEU A 267 -14.46 13.62 -1.25
N PRO A 268 -15.57 13.97 -0.57
CA PRO A 268 -15.66 15.15 0.30
C PRO A 268 -14.65 15.22 1.45
N ALA A 269 -14.39 14.11 2.14
CA ALA A 269 -13.52 14.01 3.32
C ALA A 269 -12.93 12.58 3.46
N PRO A 270 -12.14 12.12 2.48
CA PRO A 270 -11.64 10.74 2.47
C PRO A 270 -10.68 10.49 3.61
N ARG A 271 -10.88 9.37 4.31
CA ARG A 271 -9.94 8.86 5.32
C ARG A 271 -9.26 7.63 4.78
N VAL A 272 -7.96 7.73 4.55
CA VAL A 272 -7.15 6.68 3.95
C VAL A 272 -6.41 5.91 5.03
N VAL A 273 -6.74 4.64 5.20
CA VAL A 273 -5.97 3.70 6.02
C VAL A 273 -5.04 2.90 5.11
N GLN A 274 -3.73 3.01 5.33
CA GLN A 274 -2.73 2.25 4.59
C GLN A 274 -2.02 1.25 5.50
N LEU A 275 -2.07 -0.02 5.11
CA LEU A 275 -1.56 -1.14 5.88
C LEU A 275 -0.16 -1.54 5.40
N HIS A 276 0.78 -1.66 6.34
CA HIS A 276 2.13 -2.17 6.11
C HIS A 276 2.50 -3.21 7.16
N GLY A 277 3.64 -3.85 6.94
CA GLY A 277 4.23 -4.75 7.90
C GLY A 277 5.72 -4.54 8.10
N PHE A 278 6.20 -4.94 9.26
CA PHE A 278 7.63 -4.98 9.55
C PHE A 278 8.08 -6.35 10.08
N GLY A 279 9.36 -6.65 9.83
CA GLY A 279 10.05 -7.83 10.36
C GLY A 279 10.60 -7.57 11.77
N GLU A 280 10.57 -8.60 12.63
CA GLU A 280 11.01 -8.50 14.03
C GLU A 280 12.50 -8.12 14.14
N SER A 281 13.36 -8.64 13.25
CA SER A 281 14.82 -8.45 13.32
C SER A 281 15.31 -7.02 13.05
N LYS A 282 14.66 -6.29 12.13
CA LYS A 282 15.07 -4.92 11.75
C LYS A 282 14.66 -3.86 12.77
N VAL A 283 13.57 -4.11 13.51
CA VAL A 283 12.93 -3.11 14.37
C VAL A 283 13.22 -3.34 15.86
N GLN A 284 13.52 -4.58 16.26
CA GLN A 284 13.79 -4.95 17.67
C GLN A 284 15.28 -4.94 18.05
N LYS A 285 16.20 -4.76 17.10
CA LYS A 285 17.64 -4.78 17.40
C LYS A 285 17.99 -3.66 18.39
N GLY A 286 18.31 -4.05 19.63
CA GLY A 286 18.66 -3.13 20.71
C GLY A 286 17.46 -2.54 21.47
N ARG A 287 16.23 -3.02 21.26
CA ARG A 287 15.04 -2.60 22.03
C ARG A 287 14.65 -3.66 23.05
N THR A 288 14.27 -3.20 24.25
CA THR A 288 13.73 -4.05 25.33
C THR A 288 12.21 -4.24 25.23
N GLU A 289 11.50 -3.31 24.59
CA GLU A 289 10.04 -3.38 24.39
C GLU A 289 9.69 -3.98 23.02
N THR A 290 8.83 -5.01 23.02
CA THR A 290 8.28 -5.58 21.77
C THR A 290 7.25 -4.63 21.17
N LEU A 291 7.43 -4.28 19.89
CA LEU A 291 6.49 -3.46 19.13
C LEU A 291 5.48 -4.37 18.44
N THR A 292 4.21 -4.14 18.72
CA THR A 292 3.06 -4.85 18.14
C THR A 292 2.62 -4.15 16.84
N ALA A 293 2.50 -2.83 16.89
CA ALA A 293 2.24 -2.00 15.73
C ALA A 293 2.75 -0.57 15.94
N VAL A 294 2.91 0.17 14.84
CA VAL A 294 3.14 1.62 14.86
C VAL A 294 2.01 2.30 14.12
N VAL A 295 1.43 3.32 14.77
CA VAL A 295 0.40 4.18 14.20
C VAL A 295 1.07 5.50 13.84
N SER A 296 0.80 6.01 12.63
CA SER A 296 1.26 7.31 12.19
C SER A 296 0.29 7.91 11.18
N ASP A 297 0.38 9.21 10.93
CA ASP A 297 -0.27 9.88 9.80
C ASP A 297 0.75 10.29 8.71
N GLY A 298 1.97 9.73 8.75
CA GLY A 298 3.04 10.09 7.82
C GLY A 298 3.70 11.44 8.13
N SER A 299 3.42 12.04 9.30
CA SER A 299 4.01 13.31 9.73
C SER A 299 4.79 13.17 11.03
N ARG A 300 5.60 14.19 11.36
CA ARG A 300 6.27 14.30 12.67
C ARG A 300 5.37 14.96 13.74
N THR A 301 4.15 15.33 13.40
CA THR A 301 3.22 16.03 14.29
C THR A 301 1.86 15.36 14.16
N PRO A 302 1.63 14.23 14.87
CA PRO A 302 0.48 13.38 14.60
C PRO A 302 -0.83 14.13 14.89
N GLY A 303 -1.74 14.05 13.94
CA GLY A 303 -3.07 14.63 13.99
C GLY A 303 -4.04 13.87 14.91
N ALA A 304 -5.25 14.40 15.02
CA ALA A 304 -6.27 13.90 15.95
C ALA A 304 -6.65 12.44 15.69
N TRP A 305 -6.78 12.02 14.42
CA TRP A 305 -7.16 10.65 14.08
C TRP A 305 -6.13 9.62 14.57
N ALA A 306 -4.84 9.82 14.25
CA ALA A 306 -3.76 8.92 14.69
C ALA A 306 -3.69 8.80 16.21
N ARG A 307 -3.88 9.91 16.94
CA ARG A 307 -3.97 9.91 18.41
C ARG A 307 -5.17 9.12 18.92
N ARG A 308 -6.35 9.38 18.35
CA ARG A 308 -7.63 8.77 18.77
C ARG A 308 -7.62 7.24 18.62
N VAL A 309 -7.02 6.72 17.56
CA VAL A 309 -6.99 5.26 17.32
C VAL A 309 -5.87 4.55 18.08
N SER A 310 -4.80 5.23 18.47
CA SER A 310 -3.61 4.59 19.05
C SER A 310 -3.90 3.79 20.34
N ALA A 311 -4.62 4.38 21.30
CA ALA A 311 -4.90 3.71 22.57
C ALA A 311 -5.89 2.52 22.42
N PRO A 312 -7.01 2.65 21.68
CA PRO A 312 -7.88 1.50 21.40
C PRO A 312 -7.18 0.39 20.62
N LEU A 313 -6.26 0.72 19.71
CA LEU A 313 -5.45 -0.27 19.00
C LEU A 313 -4.48 -1.01 19.95
N ASP A 314 -3.84 -0.30 20.89
CA ASP A 314 -2.99 -0.93 21.91
C ASP A 314 -3.74 -1.97 22.75
N GLU A 315 -4.97 -1.65 23.12
CA GLU A 315 -5.84 -2.58 23.84
C GLU A 315 -6.23 -3.79 22.96
N ALA A 316 -6.63 -3.55 21.72
CA ALA A 316 -7.19 -4.58 20.84
C ALA A 316 -6.14 -5.54 20.23
N LEU A 317 -4.96 -5.02 19.89
CA LEU A 317 -3.90 -5.81 19.23
C LEU A 317 -2.97 -6.49 20.23
N GLY A 318 -3.10 -6.14 21.51
CA GLY A 318 -2.14 -6.48 22.56
C GLY A 318 -1.13 -5.35 22.72
N ARG A 319 -0.73 -5.11 23.98
CA ARG A 319 0.18 -4.03 24.37
C ARG A 319 1.39 -3.92 23.42
N GLY A 320 1.88 -2.70 23.23
CA GLY A 320 3.04 -2.42 22.39
C GLY A 320 2.67 -1.75 21.06
N VAL A 321 1.46 -1.21 20.93
CA VAL A 321 1.15 -0.27 19.86
C VAL A 321 1.70 1.11 20.26
N LYS A 322 2.47 1.74 19.37
CA LYS A 322 3.08 3.06 19.63
C LYS A 322 2.66 4.06 18.57
N LEU A 323 2.39 5.29 18.99
CA LEU A 323 2.20 6.42 18.11
C LEU A 323 3.55 6.99 17.69
N PHE A 324 3.76 7.22 16.39
CA PHE A 324 4.91 7.98 15.90
C PHE A 324 4.61 9.50 15.91
N PRO A 325 5.57 10.36 16.30
CA PRO A 325 6.88 10.04 16.87
C PRO A 325 6.86 9.91 18.41
N GLU A 326 5.72 10.11 19.06
CA GLU A 326 5.63 10.32 20.52
C GLU A 326 6.02 9.10 21.37
N GLY A 327 5.78 7.88 20.87
CA GLY A 327 6.16 6.63 21.51
C GLY A 327 7.23 5.81 20.76
N VAL A 328 7.52 6.17 19.50
CA VAL A 328 8.49 5.45 18.65
C VAL A 328 9.02 6.36 17.55
N GLN A 329 10.31 6.28 17.23
CA GLN A 329 10.98 7.16 16.25
C GLN A 329 11.23 6.50 14.89
N VAL A 330 10.65 5.33 14.63
CA VAL A 330 10.79 4.56 13.38
C VAL A 330 9.42 4.15 12.86
N LEU A 331 9.34 3.72 11.60
CA LEU A 331 8.10 3.26 10.94
C LEU A 331 7.00 4.34 10.88
N GLY A 332 7.41 5.61 10.89
CA GLY A 332 6.48 6.75 10.85
C GLY A 332 5.91 7.06 9.47
N GLY A 333 6.23 6.29 8.43
CA GLY A 333 5.71 6.54 7.07
C GLY A 333 6.01 7.94 6.51
N THR A 334 7.00 8.68 7.04
CA THR A 334 7.23 10.09 6.68
C THR A 334 7.74 10.30 5.25
N GLN A 335 8.21 9.23 4.61
CA GLN A 335 8.64 9.23 3.21
C GLN A 335 7.56 8.67 2.28
N ASN A 336 6.43 8.23 2.83
CA ASN A 336 5.35 7.64 2.05
C ASN A 336 4.78 8.66 1.03
N ALA A 337 4.68 8.25 -0.23
CA ALA A 337 4.22 9.11 -1.32
C ALA A 337 2.75 9.51 -1.16
N GLN A 338 1.88 8.58 -0.73
CA GLN A 338 0.46 8.85 -0.53
C GLN A 338 0.24 9.78 0.66
N ALA A 339 0.93 9.54 1.78
CA ALA A 339 0.84 10.40 2.96
C ALA A 339 1.24 11.85 2.64
N ARG A 340 2.38 12.03 1.95
CA ARG A 340 2.87 13.36 1.53
C ARG A 340 1.91 14.06 0.59
N LEU A 341 1.28 13.33 -0.34
CA LEU A 341 0.26 13.91 -1.22
C LEU A 341 -0.99 14.32 -0.46
N LEU A 342 -1.50 13.48 0.43
CA LEU A 342 -2.74 13.75 1.15
C LEU A 342 -2.62 14.92 2.13
N GLN A 343 -1.40 15.25 2.59
CA GLN A 343 -1.14 16.48 3.35
C GLN A 343 -1.44 17.77 2.56
N ALA A 344 -1.50 17.72 1.22
CA ALA A 344 -1.89 18.84 0.39
C ALA A 344 -3.43 19.03 0.29
N TYR A 345 -4.22 18.11 0.86
CA TYR A 345 -5.67 18.11 0.82
C TYR A 345 -6.23 18.30 2.25
N PRO A 346 -6.64 19.52 2.64
CA PRO A 346 -7.08 19.80 4.02
C PRO A 346 -8.23 18.93 4.53
N GLN A 347 -9.08 18.44 3.63
CA GLN A 347 -10.22 17.58 3.93
C GLN A 347 -9.86 16.08 4.04
N ALA A 348 -8.70 15.67 3.52
CA ALA A 348 -8.28 14.29 3.50
C ALA A 348 -7.47 13.94 4.75
N LEU A 349 -7.65 12.72 5.26
CA LEU A 349 -6.88 12.21 6.38
C LEU A 349 -6.14 10.94 5.97
N PHE A 350 -4.96 10.73 6.53
CA PHE A 350 -4.15 9.53 6.29
C PHE A 350 -3.77 8.87 7.62
N LEU A 351 -3.84 7.54 7.64
CA LEU A 351 -3.41 6.70 8.75
C LEU A 351 -2.55 5.55 8.21
N HIS A 352 -1.29 5.55 8.60
CA HIS A 352 -0.32 4.49 8.39
C HIS A 352 -0.38 3.52 9.57
N LEU A 353 -0.62 2.24 9.29
CA LEU A 353 -0.58 1.17 10.29
C LEU A 353 0.46 0.13 9.91
N GLU A 354 1.58 0.16 10.63
CA GLU A 354 2.70 -0.76 10.49
C GLU A 354 2.58 -1.89 11.50
N MET A 355 2.46 -3.14 11.05
CA MET A 355 2.16 -4.27 11.93
C MET A 355 3.26 -5.34 11.95
N SER A 356 3.55 -5.87 13.14
CA SER A 356 4.44 -7.04 13.24
C SER A 356 3.85 -8.26 12.51
N SER A 357 4.70 -9.22 12.11
CA SER A 357 4.23 -10.50 11.55
C SER A 357 3.27 -11.23 12.50
N ARG A 358 3.54 -11.20 13.81
CA ARG A 358 2.68 -11.80 14.84
C ARG A 358 1.30 -11.14 14.88
N THR A 359 1.26 -9.82 14.82
CA THR A 359 0.01 -9.04 14.82
C THR A 359 -0.83 -9.38 13.60
N ARG A 360 -0.23 -9.41 12.40
CA ARG A 360 -0.93 -9.75 11.17
C ARG A 360 -1.52 -11.17 11.21
N LYS A 361 -0.74 -12.15 11.66
CA LYS A 361 -1.23 -13.53 11.88
C LYS A 361 -2.39 -13.59 12.87
N ALA A 362 -2.36 -12.79 13.94
CA ALA A 362 -3.45 -12.76 14.91
C ALA A 362 -4.74 -12.14 14.34
N LEU A 363 -4.60 -11.17 13.42
CA LEU A 363 -5.71 -10.51 12.73
C LEU A 363 -6.42 -11.38 11.68
N ALA A 364 -5.86 -12.53 11.30
CA ALA A 364 -6.56 -13.54 10.50
C ALA A 364 -7.82 -14.10 11.20
N ARG A 365 -7.99 -13.86 12.51
CA ARG A 365 -9.20 -14.23 13.25
C ARG A 365 -10.31 -13.18 13.02
N PRO A 366 -11.52 -13.56 12.54
CA PRO A 366 -12.58 -12.62 12.19
C PRO A 366 -12.94 -11.61 13.29
N ALA A 367 -13.05 -12.06 14.55
CA ALA A 367 -13.39 -11.16 15.66
C ALA A 367 -12.32 -10.08 15.92
N ARG A 368 -11.04 -10.39 15.69
CA ARG A 368 -9.95 -9.42 15.83
C ARG A 368 -9.94 -8.43 14.66
N LEU A 369 -10.21 -8.91 13.45
CA LEU A 369 -10.33 -8.06 12.27
C LEU A 369 -11.54 -7.12 12.35
N GLU A 370 -12.68 -7.62 12.83
CA GLU A 370 -13.88 -6.82 13.09
C GLU A 370 -13.59 -5.73 14.10
N ARG A 371 -12.92 -6.07 15.22
CA ARG A 371 -12.50 -5.08 16.23
C ARG A 371 -11.53 -4.05 15.66
N LEU A 372 -10.60 -4.46 14.80
CA LEU A 372 -9.70 -3.53 14.11
C LEU A 372 -10.51 -2.54 13.26
N GLY A 373 -11.45 -3.01 12.43
CA GLY A 373 -12.32 -2.14 11.63
C GLY A 373 -13.18 -1.20 12.48
N GLN A 374 -13.69 -1.66 13.62
CA GLN A 374 -14.44 -0.82 14.56
C GLN A 374 -13.60 0.34 15.13
N ILE A 375 -12.30 0.15 15.27
CA ILE A 375 -11.42 1.21 15.78
C ILE A 375 -11.04 2.17 14.64
N LEU A 376 -10.59 1.63 13.51
CA LEU A 376 -10.09 2.42 12.38
C LEU A 376 -11.16 3.32 11.77
N PHE A 377 -12.38 2.80 11.61
CA PHE A 377 -13.48 3.50 10.96
C PHE A 377 -14.48 4.11 11.95
N ALA A 378 -14.11 4.23 13.23
CA ALA A 378 -14.92 4.98 14.19
C ALA A 378 -15.14 6.42 13.70
N PRO A 379 -16.34 6.99 13.87
CA PRO A 379 -16.55 8.41 13.61
C PRO A 379 -15.52 9.25 14.38
N LEU A 380 -14.97 10.24 13.70
CA LEU A 380 -14.23 11.31 14.36
C LEU A 380 -15.30 12.30 14.82
N GLU A 381 -15.71 12.20 16.08
CA GLU A 381 -16.49 13.27 16.69
C GLU A 381 -15.58 14.49 16.83
N ASP A 382 -16.11 15.66 16.49
CA ASP A 382 -15.44 16.96 16.69
C ASP A 382 -15.27 17.31 18.18
#